data_AF-A0A662TWL2-F1
#
_entry.id   AF-A0A662TWL2-F1
#
_cell.length_a   1.000
_cell.length_b   1.000
_cell.length_c   1.000
_cell.angle_alpha   90.00
_cell.angle_beta   90.00
_cell.angle_gamma   90.00
#
_symmetry.space_group_name_H-M   'P 1'
#
loop_
_entity.id
_entity.type
_entity.pdbx_description
1 polymer ?
#
loop_
_entity_poly.entity_id
_entity_poly.type
_entity_poly.pdbx_seq_one_letter_code
_entity_poly.pdbx_strand_id
1 'polypeptide(L)' 'PSEYRWYLDLRKFGSVPHSGFGLGVERFVAYLCKLDHIRDAIPFPRTPARVYP' A
#
# COMPACT_ATOMS: atom_id res chain seq x y z
N PRO A 1 9.75 -12.42 17.32
CA PRO A 1 10.97 -11.58 17.17
C PRO A 1 11.93 -12.06 16.08
N SER A 2 12.09 -13.37 15.89
CA SER A 2 12.95 -13.97 14.86
C SER A 2 12.60 -13.53 13.43
N GLU A 3 11.31 -13.46 13.07
CA GLU A 3 10.88 -13.10 11.71
C GLU A 3 11.19 -11.66 11.30
N TYR A 4 11.30 -10.74 12.27
CA TYR A 4 11.61 -9.32 12.03
C TYR A 4 13.07 -8.98 12.33
N ARG A 5 13.95 -9.97 12.47
CA ARG A 5 15.34 -9.74 12.89
C ARG A 5 16.07 -8.75 11.99
N TRP A 6 15.91 -8.90 10.67
CA TRP A 6 16.49 -8.00 9.67
C TRP A 6 16.04 -6.53 9.87
N TYR A 7 14.77 -6.30 10.21
CA TYR A 7 14.20 -4.96 10.38
C TYR A 7 14.71 -4.29 11.66
N LEU A 8 14.95 -5.08 12.70
CA LEU A 8 15.53 -4.62 13.96
C LEU A 8 17.03 -4.33 13.80
N ASP A 9 17.75 -5.12 13.00
CA ASP A 9 19.16 -4.89 12.73
C ASP A 9 19.41 -3.54 12.02
N LEU A 10 18.43 -3.02 11.25
CA LEU A 10 18.46 -1.65 10.70
C LEU A 10 18.58 -0.55 11.77
N ARG A 11 18.13 -0.81 13.01
CA ARG A 11 18.25 0.14 14.13
C ARG A 11 19.54 -0.07 14.92
N LYS A 12 20.18 -1.23 14.77
CA LYS A 12 21.39 -1.62 15.50
C LYS A 12 22.67 -1.15 14.82
N PHE A 13 22.72 -1.18 13.48
CA PHE A 13 23.93 -0.89 12.72
C PHE A 13 23.83 0.46 11.97
N GLY A 14 23.78 1.57 12.71
CA GLY A 14 23.80 2.91 12.13
C GLY A 14 22.43 3.43 11.71
N SER A 15 21.50 3.52 12.67
CA SER A 15 20.18 4.11 12.42
C SER A 15 20.28 5.61 12.16
N VAL A 16 19.52 6.09 11.19
CA VAL A 16 19.36 7.53 10.90
C VAL A 16 17.91 7.94 11.14
N PRO A 17 17.63 9.20 11.51
CA PRO A 17 16.26 9.71 11.52
C PRO A 17 15.64 9.56 10.13
N HIS A 18 14.53 8.84 10.04
CA HIS A 18 13.81 8.58 8.80
C HIS A 18 12.31 8.75 8.99
N SER A 19 11.64 9.16 7.93
CA SER A 19 10.18 9.27 7.83
C SER A 19 9.74 8.73 6.47
N GLY A 20 8.47 8.35 6.35
CA GLY A 20 7.89 7.90 5.09
C GLY A 20 6.40 8.15 5.07
N PHE A 21 5.82 8.09 3.88
CA PHE A 21 4.37 8.15 3.69
C PHE A 21 3.93 7.06 2.71
N GLY A 22 2.65 6.74 2.73
CA GLY A 22 2.01 5.83 1.77
C GLY A 22 0.88 6.55 1.05
N LEU A 23 0.73 6.26 -0.25
CA LEU A 23 -0.36 6.75 -1.08
C LEU A 23 -1.03 5.58 -1.77
N GLY A 24 -2.35 5.47 -1.64
CA GLY A 24 -3.13 4.53 -2.43
C GLY A 24 -3.40 5.12 -3.81
N VAL A 25 -2.76 4.58 -4.85
CA VAL A 25 -2.87 5.09 -6.22
C VAL A 25 -4.32 5.05 -6.70
N GLU A 26 -5.03 3.96 -6.44
CA GLU A 26 -6.42 3.75 -6.81
C GLU A 26 -7.35 4.73 -6.10
N ARG A 27 -7.06 5.06 -4.84
CA ARG A 27 -7.80 6.09 -4.07
C ARG A 27 -7.54 7.49 -4.63
N PHE A 28 -6.30 7.78 -4.99
CA PHE A 28 -5.94 9.06 -5.60
C PHE A 28 -6.63 9.25 -6.95
N VAL A 29 -6.63 8.21 -7.80
CA VAL A 29 -7.33 8.22 -9.10
C VAL A 29 -8.84 8.36 -8.92
N ALA A 30 -9.44 7.60 -8.00
CA ALA A 30 -10.88 7.71 -7.72
C ALA A 30 -11.28 9.12 -7.27
N TYR A 31 -10.45 9.77 -6.44
CA TYR A 31 -10.66 11.16 -6.05
C TYR A 31 -10.53 12.13 -7.24
N LEU A 32 -9.43 12.03 -7.99
CA LEU A 32 -9.14 12.93 -9.11
C LEU A 32 -10.21 12.86 -10.21
N CYS A 33 -10.67 11.66 -10.52
CA CYS A 33 -11.67 11.39 -11.56
C CYS A 33 -13.12 11.43 -11.05
N LYS A 34 -13.35 11.71 -9.75
CA LYS A 34 -14.67 11.69 -9.10
C LYS A 34 -15.45 10.40 -9.34
N LEU A 35 -14.77 9.26 -9.19
CA LEU A 35 -15.40 7.94 -9.35
C LEU A 35 -16.22 7.60 -8.09
N ASP A 36 -17.42 7.07 -8.28
CA ASP A 36 -18.29 6.65 -7.18
C ASP A 36 -17.74 5.43 -6.43
N HIS A 37 -17.00 4.55 -7.12
CA HIS A 37 -16.37 3.38 -6.52
C HIS A 37 -14.91 3.22 -6.96
N ILE A 38 -14.02 2.90 -6.00
CA ILE A 38 -12.59 2.61 -6.26
C ILE A 38 -12.34 1.47 -7.27
N ARG A 39 -13.33 0.61 -7.53
CA ARG A 39 -13.20 -0.51 -8.48
C ARG A 39 -13.01 0.00 -9.90
N ASP A 40 -13.56 1.18 -10.18
CA ASP A 40 -13.51 1.80 -11.51
C ASP A 40 -12.13 2.41 -11.79
N ALA A 41 -11.30 2.56 -10.74
CA ALA A 41 -9.90 2.95 -10.86
C ALA A 41 -8.95 1.76 -11.13
N ILE A 42 -9.45 0.52 -11.17
CA ILE A 42 -8.64 -0.70 -11.28
C ILE A 42 -9.13 -1.52 -12.47
N PRO A 43 -8.27 -1.88 -13.46
CA PRO A 43 -8.69 -2.67 -14.61
C PRO A 43 -9.29 -4.04 -14.25
N PHE A 44 -8.69 -4.74 -13.28
CA PHE A 44 -9.13 -6.03 -12.77
C PHE A 44 -9.29 -5.96 -11.24
N PRO A 45 -10.40 -5.38 -10.73
CA PRO A 45 -10.53 -5.12 -9.31
C PRO A 45 -10.68 -6.42 -8.51
N ARG A 46 -9.90 -6.53 -7.43
CA ARG A 46 -9.98 -7.64 -6.47
C ARG A 46 -10.84 -7.25 -5.28
N THR A 47 -11.83 -8.08 -4.99
CA THR A 47 -12.69 -7.91 -3.82
C THR A 47 -12.93 -9.28 -3.18
N PRO A 48 -13.36 -9.37 -1.91
CA PRO A 48 -13.63 -10.66 -1.27
C PRO A 48 -14.58 -11.56 -2.07
N ALA A 49 -15.50 -10.97 -2.87
CA ALA A 49 -16.45 -11.69 -3.71
C ALA A 49 -16.02 -11.81 -5.20
N ARG A 50 -14.92 -11.18 -5.61
CA ARG A 50 -14.45 -11.16 -7.02
C ARG A 50 -12.94 -11.36 -7.10
N VAL A 51 -12.54 -12.52 -7.61
CA VAL A 51 -11.12 -12.94 -7.76
C VAL A 51 -10.72 -13.15 -9.23
N TYR A 52 -11.64 -13.50 -10.11
CA TYR A 52 -11.38 -13.79 -11.53
C TYR A 52 -12.12 -12.81 -12.47
N PRO A 53 -11.57 -12.49 -13.65
CA PRO A 53 -10.17 -12.66 -14.05
C PRO A 53 -9.23 -11.72 -13.29
#